data_AF-A0A7S4MFW5-F1
#
_entry.id   AF-A0A7S4MFW5-F1
#
_cell.length_a   1.000
_cell.length_b   1.000
_cell.length_c   1.000
_cell.angle_alpha   90.00
_cell.angle_beta   90.00
_cell.angle_gamma   90.00
#
_symmetry.space_group_name_H-M   'P 1'
#
loop_
_entity.id
_entity.type
_entity.pdbx_description
1 polymer ?
#
loop_
_entity_poly.entity_id
_entity_poly.type
_entity_poly.pdbx_seq_one_letter_code
_entity_poly.pdbx_strand_id
1 'polypeptide(L)'
;QLLALGRLLTTVRSRPKLARRHLARRHQRVGMTTLRKALSSNLKTLVLNGDYRPISVTSVRRGLNLCLEEKAQIVESFSPPLDFLRSESREITTPSVIVLAQYVRVKLSFSGNNSL
;
A
#
# COMPACT_ATOMS: atom_id res chain seq x y z
N GLN A 1 16.41 -46.15 8.68
CA GLN A 1 16.83 -45.18 9.72
C GLN A 1 17.75 -44.18 9.03
N LEU A 2 17.64 -42.86 9.03
CA LEU A 2 16.73 -41.84 9.57
C LEU A 2 17.22 -40.52 8.91
N LEU A 3 16.30 -39.68 8.43
CA LEU A 3 16.34 -38.20 8.33
C LEU A 3 17.51 -37.54 7.55
N ALA A 4 17.31 -36.98 6.34
CA ALA A 4 16.54 -35.78 5.98
C ALA A 4 17.05 -34.47 6.62
N LEU A 5 17.23 -33.47 5.75
CA LEU A 5 17.39 -32.01 5.92
C LEU A 5 18.69 -31.54 5.23
N GLY A 6 18.67 -31.12 3.97
CA GLY A 6 17.76 -30.11 3.41
C GLY A 6 18.59 -28.94 2.91
N ARG A 7 19.58 -29.23 2.04
CA ARG A 7 20.29 -28.22 1.25
C ARG A 7 19.38 -27.80 0.11
N LEU A 8 18.83 -26.59 0.15
CA LEU A 8 18.21 -25.97 -1.02
C LEU A 8 18.70 -24.53 -1.14
N LEU A 9 19.90 -24.42 -1.72
CA LEU A 9 20.33 -23.22 -2.40
C LEU A 9 19.74 -23.24 -3.82
N THR A 10 19.23 -22.06 -4.21
CA THR A 10 19.06 -21.58 -5.59
C THR A 10 18.05 -22.28 -6.49
N THR A 11 17.06 -21.54 -6.99
CA THR A 11 16.89 -21.25 -8.44
C THR A 11 15.64 -20.41 -8.71
N VAL A 12 15.85 -19.33 -9.48
CA VAL A 12 15.03 -18.94 -10.64
C VAL A 12 13.55 -18.54 -10.42
N ARG A 13 13.34 -17.22 -10.36
CA ARG A 13 12.45 -16.43 -11.25
C ARG A 13 11.32 -17.22 -11.94
N SER A 14 10.09 -17.12 -11.43
CA SER A 14 8.88 -17.34 -12.23
C SER A 14 7.87 -16.22 -12.02
N ARG A 15 7.68 -15.43 -13.08
CA ARG A 15 6.52 -14.54 -13.25
C ARG A 15 5.37 -15.40 -13.78
N PRO A 16 4.18 -15.40 -13.20
CA PRO A 16 2.99 -15.71 -13.98
C PRO A 16 2.51 -14.45 -14.69
N LYS A 17 2.84 -14.35 -15.99
CA LYS A 17 2.09 -13.54 -16.96
C LYS A 17 0.95 -14.41 -17.49
N LEU A 18 -0.20 -13.77 -17.76
CA LEU A 18 -1.42 -14.25 -18.43
C LEU A 18 -2.42 -15.08 -17.59
N ALA A 19 -3.49 -14.41 -17.17
CA ALA A 19 -4.90 -14.75 -17.41
C ALA A 19 -5.73 -13.90 -16.43
N ARG A 20 -6.46 -12.86 -16.84
CA ARG A 20 -7.67 -12.96 -17.65
C ARG A 20 -8.00 -11.58 -18.24
N ARG A 21 -7.79 -11.45 -19.54
CA ARG A 21 -8.52 -10.50 -20.38
C ARG A 21 -9.97 -11.01 -20.44
N HIS A 22 -10.96 -10.11 -20.46
CA HIS A 22 -12.42 -10.35 -20.60
C HIS A 22 -13.35 -10.10 -19.39
N LEU A 23 -13.03 -9.18 -18.48
CA LEU A 23 -14.07 -8.51 -17.66
C LEU A 23 -14.00 -6.99 -17.75
N ALA A 24 -13.50 -6.47 -18.86
CA ALA A 24 -13.47 -5.04 -19.15
C ALA A 24 -14.62 -4.73 -20.12
N ARG A 25 -15.86 -4.54 -19.63
CA ARG A 25 -16.96 -3.94 -20.44
C ARG A 25 -18.28 -3.59 -19.75
N ARG A 26 -18.42 -3.52 -18.41
CA ARG A 26 -19.75 -3.23 -17.82
C ARG A 26 -19.91 -2.30 -16.61
N HIS A 27 -18.88 -1.63 -16.09
CA HIS A 27 -19.09 -0.57 -15.09
C HIS A 27 -18.62 0.81 -15.59
N GLN A 28 -19.36 1.26 -16.59
CA GLN A 28 -19.39 2.62 -17.12
C GLN A 28 -20.14 3.52 -16.11
N ARG A 29 -19.54 4.65 -15.72
CA ARG A 29 -20.07 5.73 -14.84
C ARG A 29 -20.00 5.55 -13.31
N VAL A 30 -18.91 5.04 -12.75
CA VAL A 30 -18.60 5.35 -11.33
C VAL A 30 -17.78 6.64 -11.32
N GLY A 31 -18.50 7.75 -11.17
CA GLY A 31 -17.96 9.09 -11.33
C GLY A 31 -16.93 9.50 -10.28
N MET A 32 -16.19 10.54 -10.66
CA MET A 32 -15.22 11.37 -9.92
C MET A 32 -15.53 11.64 -8.43
N THR A 33 -16.78 11.45 -7.99
CA THR A 33 -17.26 11.60 -6.62
C THR A 33 -16.73 10.52 -5.67
N THR A 34 -16.54 9.28 -6.13
CA THR A 34 -15.96 8.20 -5.30
C THR A 34 -14.48 8.43 -5.01
N LEU A 35 -13.73 8.99 -5.97
CA LEU A 35 -12.32 9.33 -5.79
C LEU A 35 -12.14 10.43 -4.74
N ARG A 36 -12.93 11.52 -4.85
CA ARG A 36 -12.90 12.59 -3.84
C ARG A 36 -13.34 12.05 -2.49
N LYS A 37 -14.37 11.21 -2.43
CA LYS A 37 -14.79 10.57 -1.18
C LYS A 37 -13.69 9.67 -0.61
N ALA A 38 -13.04 8.81 -1.38
CA ALA A 38 -11.96 7.94 -0.90
C ALA A 38 -10.70 8.70 -0.48
N LEU A 39 -10.36 9.78 -1.18
CA LEU A 39 -9.24 10.67 -0.85
C LEU A 39 -9.57 11.66 0.28
N SER A 40 -10.85 11.90 0.56
CA SER A 40 -11.37 12.80 1.60
C SER A 40 -12.00 12.06 2.78
N SER A 41 -12.14 10.73 2.75
CA SER A 41 -12.79 9.92 3.78
C SER A 41 -11.78 9.46 4.83
N ASN A 42 -12.33 8.93 5.93
CA ASN A 42 -11.63 8.27 7.03
C ASN A 42 -10.76 7.05 6.61
N LEU A 43 -10.51 6.82 5.32
CA LEU A 43 -9.61 5.76 4.88
C LEU A 43 -8.18 6.11 5.27
N LYS A 44 -7.55 5.15 5.93
CA LYS A 44 -6.20 5.29 6.47
C LYS A 44 -5.28 4.24 5.89
N THR A 45 -4.02 4.63 5.71
CA THR A 45 -2.95 3.76 5.26
C THR A 45 -1.97 3.58 6.41
N LEU A 46 -1.63 2.34 6.73
CA LEU A 46 -0.57 2.02 7.67
C LEU A 46 0.79 2.25 7.01
N VAL A 47 1.65 3.00 7.69
CA VAL A 47 3.03 3.26 7.27
C VAL A 47 3.95 2.42 8.10
N LEU A 48 4.62 1.50 7.42
CA LEU A 48 5.71 0.71 7.94
C LEU A 48 7.03 1.37 7.58
N ASN A 49 8.00 1.18 8.44
CA ASN A 49 9.38 1.52 8.18
C ASN A 49 10.02 0.54 7.19
N GLY A 50 11.25 0.84 6.73
CA GLY A 50 12.03 -0.07 5.87
C GLY A 50 12.35 -1.44 6.51
N ASP A 51 12.27 -1.55 7.83
CA ASP A 51 12.38 -2.81 8.59
C ASP A 51 11.00 -3.44 8.93
N TYR A 52 9.94 -3.02 8.23
CA TYR A 52 8.56 -3.50 8.40
C TYR A 52 7.91 -3.23 9.77
N ARG A 53 8.56 -2.44 10.64
CA ARG A 53 7.96 -2.01 11.90
C ARG A 53 6.94 -0.90 11.67
N PRO A 54 5.81 -0.90 12.39
CA PRO A 54 4.80 0.16 12.26
C PRO A 54 5.34 1.49 12.78
N ILE A 55 5.19 2.56 11.99
CA ILE A 55 5.57 3.93 12.37
C ILE A 55 4.33 4.78 12.67
N SER A 56 3.38 4.80 11.75
CA SER A 56 2.23 5.71 11.84
C SER A 56 1.09 5.25 10.95
N VAL A 57 -0.05 5.90 11.13
CA VAL A 57 -1.23 5.75 10.29
C VAL A 57 -1.50 7.10 9.62
N THR A 58 -1.60 7.12 8.29
CA THR A 58 -1.77 8.34 7.51
C THR A 58 -3.01 8.28 6.60
N SER A 59 -3.32 9.35 5.88
CA SER A 59 -4.40 9.31 4.89
C SER A 59 -3.96 8.59 3.62
N VAL A 60 -4.91 7.98 2.91
CA VAL A 60 -4.65 7.35 1.60
C VAL A 60 -3.96 8.30 0.64
N ARG A 61 -4.35 9.58 0.63
CA ARG A 61 -3.71 10.61 -0.20
C ARG A 61 -2.21 10.76 0.11
N ARG A 62 -1.84 10.81 1.39
CA ARG A 62 -0.42 10.89 1.79
C ARG A 62 0.33 9.62 1.40
N GLY A 63 -0.27 8.45 1.63
CA GLY A 63 0.32 7.17 1.24
C GLY A 63 0.57 7.08 -0.28
N LEU A 64 -0.41 7.49 -1.09
CA LEU A 64 -0.29 7.58 -2.54
C LEU A 64 0.83 8.52 -2.97
N ASN A 65 0.93 9.71 -2.38
CA ASN A 65 2.01 10.64 -2.70
C ASN A 65 3.39 10.01 -2.45
N LEU A 66 3.57 9.32 -1.32
CA LEU A 66 4.83 8.63 -1.02
C LEU A 66 5.16 7.53 -2.04
N CYS A 67 4.16 6.79 -2.50
CA CYS A 67 4.36 5.77 -3.53
C CYS A 67 4.66 6.37 -4.91
N LEU A 68 3.95 7.43 -5.29
CA LEU A 68 4.17 8.12 -6.56
C LEU A 68 5.52 8.84 -6.63
N GLU A 69 6.02 9.30 -5.49
CA GLU A 69 7.36 9.87 -5.34
C GLU A 69 8.46 8.81 -5.16
N GLU A 70 8.13 7.51 -5.31
CA GLU A 70 9.06 6.38 -5.16
C GLU A 70 9.72 6.28 -3.77
N LYS A 71 9.15 6.93 -2.75
CA LYS A 71 9.61 6.92 -1.36
C LYS A 71 9.04 5.76 -0.56
N ALA A 72 8.02 5.09 -1.07
CA ALA A 72 7.37 3.97 -0.41
C ALA A 72 6.84 2.95 -1.42
N GLN A 73 6.79 1.69 -1.02
CA GLN A 73 6.19 0.60 -1.78
C GLN A 73 4.86 0.17 -1.15
N ILE A 74 3.87 -0.12 -1.99
CA ILE A 74 2.60 -0.71 -1.55
C ILE A 74 2.84 -2.18 -1.20
N VAL A 75 2.53 -2.57 0.03
CA VAL A 75 2.58 -3.96 0.49
C VAL A 75 1.20 -4.60 0.43
N GLU A 76 0.18 -3.84 0.83
CA GLU A 76 -1.22 -4.26 0.76
C GLU A 76 -2.08 -3.15 0.18
N SER A 77 -3.11 -3.55 -0.56
CA SER A 77 -4.16 -2.68 -1.05
C SER A 77 -5.45 -2.91 -0.27
N PHE A 78 -6.37 -1.97 -0.36
CA PHE A 78 -7.74 -2.24 0.07
C PHE A 78 -8.39 -3.34 -0.77
N SER A 79 -9.44 -3.95 -0.22
CA SER A 79 -10.29 -4.89 -0.95
C SER A 79 -11.18 -4.15 -1.97
N PRO A 80 -11.64 -4.84 -3.03
CA PRO A 80 -12.63 -4.29 -3.96
C PRO A 80 -13.88 -3.77 -3.24
N PRO A 81 -14.48 -2.64 -3.69
CA PRO A 81 -14.15 -1.89 -4.90
C PRO A 81 -13.12 -0.76 -4.69
N LEU A 82 -12.44 -0.72 -3.53
CA LEU A 82 -11.50 0.34 -3.15
C LEU A 82 -10.05 0.00 -3.52
N ASP A 83 -9.79 -1.16 -4.10
CA ASP A 83 -8.48 -1.67 -4.50
C ASP A 83 -7.77 -0.78 -5.52
N PHE A 84 -8.53 -0.04 -6.34
CA PHE A 84 -7.98 0.87 -7.35
C PHE A 84 -8.62 2.26 -7.33
N LEU A 85 -7.76 3.26 -7.54
CA LEU A 85 -8.12 4.64 -7.82
C LEU A 85 -7.95 4.89 -9.33
N ARG A 86 -9.03 5.25 -10.00
CA ARG A 86 -9.03 5.57 -11.44
C ARG A 86 -8.95 7.07 -11.66
N SER A 87 -8.00 7.52 -12.45
CA SER A 87 -7.96 8.83 -13.09
C SER A 87 -8.28 8.65 -14.58
N GLU A 88 -8.61 9.74 -15.28
CA GLU A 88 -8.77 9.72 -16.74
C GLU A 88 -7.52 9.15 -17.44
N SER A 89 -6.34 9.50 -16.95
CA SER A 89 -5.06 9.13 -17.57
C SER A 89 -4.40 7.89 -16.99
N ARG A 90 -4.77 7.45 -15.77
CA ARG A 90 -4.06 6.37 -15.05
C ARG A 90 -4.95 5.62 -14.08
N GLU A 91 -4.58 4.39 -13.80
CA GLU A 91 -5.08 3.61 -12.66
C GLU A 91 -3.95 3.43 -11.65
N ILE A 92 -4.25 3.64 -10.38
CA ILE A 92 -3.30 3.48 -9.29
C ILE A 92 -3.92 2.60 -8.22
N THR A 93 -3.17 1.62 -7.71
CA THR A 93 -3.61 0.79 -6.59
C THR A 93 -3.75 1.63 -5.32
N THR A 94 -4.87 1.48 -4.61
CA THR A 94 -5.12 2.22 -3.37
C THR A 94 -4.42 1.53 -2.20
N PRO A 95 -3.46 2.18 -1.52
CA PRO A 95 -2.66 1.53 -0.49
C PRO A 95 -3.40 1.42 0.85
N SER A 96 -3.52 0.21 1.40
CA SER A 96 -3.89 -0.01 2.81
C SER A 96 -2.65 -0.07 3.70
N VAL A 97 -1.54 -0.63 3.20
CA VAL A 97 -0.24 -0.71 3.89
C VAL A 97 0.89 -0.35 2.94
N ILE A 98 1.79 0.54 3.39
CA ILE A 98 3.01 0.89 2.65
C ILE A 98 4.24 0.69 3.52
N VAL A 99 5.38 0.40 2.88
CA VAL A 99 6.71 0.36 3.49
C VAL A 99 7.56 1.48 2.92
N LEU A 100 8.21 2.26 3.79
CA LEU A 100 9.15 3.29 3.37
C LEU A 100 10.41 2.65 2.77
N ALA A 101 10.92 3.24 1.69
CA ALA A 101 12.14 2.78 1.03
C ALA A 101 13.41 2.94 1.90
N GLN A 102 13.35 3.81 2.91
CA GLN A 102 14.45 4.09 3.83
C GLN A 102 13.99 3.97 5.28
N TYR A 103 14.94 3.65 6.15
CA TYR A 103 14.71 3.59 7.58
C TYR A 103 14.51 5.00 8.16
N VAL A 104 13.41 5.21 8.88
CA VAL A 104 13.10 6.46 9.58
C VAL A 104 13.12 6.25 11.09
N ARG A 105 14.01 6.98 11.78
CA ARG A 105 14.03 7.03 13.25
C ARG A 105 13.00 8.04 13.75
N VAL A 106 11.88 7.56 14.28
CA VAL A 106 10.83 8.41 14.85
C VAL A 106 11.32 8.98 16.19
N LYS A 107 11.33 10.31 16.32
CA LYS A 107 11.55 10.98 17.61
C LYS A 107 10.18 11.18 18.28
N LEU A 108 9.93 10.46 19.37
CA LEU A 108 8.78 10.71 20.22
C LEU A 108 9.03 12.00 21.02
N SER A 109 8.50 13.13 20.56
CA SER A 109 8.47 14.35 21.37
C SER A 109 7.20 14.33 22.23
N PHE A 110 7.33 13.88 23.48
CA PHE A 110 6.27 14.00 24.47
C PHE A 110 6.22 15.45 24.96
N SER A 111 5.34 16.27 24.39
CA SER A 111 5.02 17.59 24.96
C SER A 111 3.97 17.41 26.04
N GLY A 112 4.43 17.08 27.25
CA GLY A 112 3.57 17.02 28.43
C GLY A 112 3.23 18.43 28.91
N ASN A 113 2.08 18.96 28.52
CA ASN A 113 1.52 20.15 29.16
C ASN A 113 0.71 19.71 30.38
N ASN A 114 1.41 19.40 31.48
CA ASN A 114 0.81 19.37 32.82
C ASN A 114 1.27 20.63 33.54
N SER A 115 0.57 21.73 33.30
CA SER A 115 0.58 22.89 34.19
C SER A 115 -0.41 22.62 35.31
N LEU A 116 0.08 22.73 36.55
CA LEU A 116 -0.57 22.53 37.84
C LEU A 116 -1.95 23.20 37.98
#